data_AF-A0A841FT68-F1
#
_entry.id   AF-A0A841FT68-F1
#
_cell.length_a   1.000
_cell.length_b   1.000
_cell.length_c   1.000
_cell.angle_alpha   90.00
_cell.angle_beta   90.00
_cell.angle_gamma   90.00
#
_symmetry.space_group_name_H-M   'P 1'
#
loop_
_entity.id
_entity.type
_entity.pdbx_description
1 polymer ?
#
loop_
_entity_poly.entity_id
_entity_poly.type
_entity_poly.pdbx_seq_one_letter_code
_entity_poly.pdbx_strand_id
1 'polypeptide(L)'
;MDPFHTLRRRRRVRDVLKTAFGITLTVIVCGLLITVGLARAGVIDLPVGDGGSDSAGPSDEASGPSSPFDGTPAAEFGTFAELKFPKAKATKRFGKNTVADALDTVRDMIEAGRVDWPSKPQKPAAFAKRFAPSQRDDIAEILGGSERLAYVSAILDGRSLVAEPRVTGSISVKEKLTANTVRVLEIRTNLVWAYGFDGPLLAPGDNLLVLNTQQVWQFGREGEVRPEDEGLWPADTGYFAQNIECGHFDDGFLSAYRADPAQYGEGTPSGDDPDAAFDPELDLSKVGDDCH
;
A
#
# COMPACT_ATOMS: atom_id res chain seq x y z
N MET A 1 -9.15 -17.27 28.17
CA MET A 1 -8.90 -16.06 27.36
C MET A 1 -8.18 -16.53 26.12
N ASP A 2 -8.80 -16.34 24.97
CA ASP A 2 -8.34 -16.87 23.68
C ASP A 2 -7.04 -16.14 23.26
N PRO A 3 -5.93 -16.87 23.02
CA PRO A 3 -4.63 -16.27 22.76
C PRO A 3 -4.57 -15.37 21.52
N PHE A 4 -5.59 -15.39 20.66
CA PHE A 4 -5.51 -14.80 19.33
C PHE A 4 -6.64 -13.83 18.95
N HIS A 5 -7.53 -13.48 19.88
CA HIS A 5 -8.58 -12.46 19.64
C HIS A 5 -8.06 -10.99 19.58
N THR A 6 -6.75 -10.76 19.47
CA THR A 6 -6.13 -9.43 19.60
C THR A 6 -6.40 -8.49 18.43
N LEU A 7 -6.79 -9.00 17.25
CA LEU A 7 -7.19 -8.16 16.11
C LEU A 7 -8.38 -7.25 16.48
N ARG A 8 -9.35 -7.78 17.24
CA ARG A 8 -10.53 -7.02 17.70
C ARG A 8 -10.20 -5.91 18.70
N ARG A 9 -9.18 -6.09 19.53
CA ARG A 9 -8.86 -5.15 20.63
C ARG A 9 -8.02 -3.95 20.17
N ARG A 10 -7.15 -4.12 19.17
CA ARG A 10 -6.36 -3.02 18.60
C ARG A 10 -7.21 -2.06 17.76
N ARG A 11 -8.21 -2.56 17.01
CA ARG A 11 -9.18 -1.71 16.28
C ARG A 11 -9.83 -0.66 17.18
N ARG A 12 -10.33 -1.08 18.35
CA ARG A 12 -11.04 -0.20 19.29
C ARG A 12 -10.19 0.94 19.86
N VAL A 13 -8.87 0.76 20.00
CA VAL A 13 -7.98 1.81 20.54
C VAL A 13 -7.67 2.87 19.49
N ARG A 14 -7.53 2.46 18.22
CA ARG A 14 -7.30 3.39 17.10
C ARG A 14 -8.52 4.26 16.83
N ASP A 15 -9.73 3.71 16.97
CA ASP A 15 -10.98 4.48 16.79
C ASP A 15 -11.25 5.45 17.95
N VAL A 16 -10.94 5.06 19.19
CA VAL A 16 -11.09 5.94 20.38
C VAL A 16 -10.12 7.14 20.32
N LEU A 17 -8.92 6.97 19.75
CA LEU A 17 -7.99 8.09 19.53
C LEU A 17 -8.47 9.06 18.44
N LYS A 18 -9.10 8.57 17.37
CA LYS A 18 -9.74 9.43 16.34
C LYS A 18 -10.88 10.27 16.92
N THR A 19 -11.64 9.72 17.87
CA THR A 19 -12.77 10.46 18.49
C THR A 19 -12.30 11.56 19.45
N ALA A 20 -11.12 11.41 20.07
CA ALA A 20 -10.57 12.40 21.00
C ALA A 20 -9.94 13.62 20.29
N PHE A 21 -9.43 13.46 19.07
CA PHE A 21 -8.83 14.57 18.29
C PHE A 21 -9.86 15.41 17.53
N GLY A 22 -11.05 14.86 17.23
CA GLY A 22 -12.13 15.60 16.53
C GLY A 22 -12.80 16.70 17.35
N ILE A 23 -12.63 16.72 18.68
CA ILE A 23 -13.29 17.71 19.55
C ILE A 23 -12.45 18.98 19.73
N THR A 24 -11.14 18.95 19.46
CA THR A 24 -10.25 20.11 19.68
C THR A 24 -10.16 21.06 18.47
N LEU A 25 -10.51 20.60 17.25
CA LEU A 25 -10.36 21.41 16.03
C LEU A 25 -11.55 22.36 15.73
N THR A 26 -12.66 22.24 16.47
CA THR A 26 -13.86 23.09 16.23
C THR A 26 -13.72 24.50 16.81
N VAL A 27 -12.68 24.77 17.63
CA VAL A 27 -12.47 26.09 18.26
C VAL A 27 -11.57 27.03 17.44
N ILE A 28 -10.82 26.53 16.46
CA ILE A 28 -9.82 27.34 15.72
C ILE A 28 -10.39 27.96 14.43
N VAL A 29 -11.48 27.43 13.88
CA VAL A 29 -12.05 27.91 12.59
C VAL A 29 -12.88 29.20 12.73
N CYS A 30 -13.24 29.64 13.94
CA CYS A 30 -13.92 30.93 14.14
C CYS A 30 -12.98 32.15 14.24
N GLY A 31 -11.66 31.97 14.22
CA GLY A 31 -10.68 33.07 14.40
C GLY A 31 -10.12 33.69 13.11
N LEU A 32 -10.35 33.09 11.94
CA LEU A 32 -9.60 33.38 10.71
C LEU A 32 -10.46 33.93 9.56
N LEU A 33 -11.53 34.66 9.89
CA LEU A 33 -12.38 35.38 8.93
C LEU A 33 -12.33 36.92 9.08
N ILE A 34 -11.22 37.46 9.62
CA ILE A 34 -11.00 38.92 9.75
C ILE A 34 -9.59 39.30 9.27
N THR A 35 -9.18 38.94 8.05
CA THR A 35 -7.95 39.49 7.42
C THR A 35 -8.01 39.58 5.88
N VAL A 36 -9.18 39.46 5.25
CA VAL A 36 -9.33 39.74 3.80
C VAL A 36 -9.97 41.12 3.62
N GLY A 37 -9.16 42.15 3.80
CA GLY A 37 -9.56 43.53 3.56
C GLY A 37 -8.35 44.44 3.57
N LEU A 38 -7.99 44.95 2.38
CA LEU A 38 -6.98 45.98 2.06
C LEU A 38 -5.64 45.47 1.52
N ALA A 39 -5.59 45.26 0.20
CA ALA A 39 -4.41 45.57 -0.61
C ALA A 39 -4.82 45.80 -2.09
N ARG A 40 -5.57 46.88 -2.33
CA ARG A 40 -5.67 47.50 -3.66
C ARG A 40 -5.06 48.89 -3.58
N ALA A 41 -3.81 49.03 -4.03
CA ALA A 41 -3.26 50.28 -4.57
C ALA A 41 -1.82 50.07 -5.07
N GLY A 42 -1.65 50.07 -6.39
CA GLY A 42 -0.66 50.93 -7.05
C GLY A 42 0.81 50.48 -7.16
N VAL A 43 1.21 50.34 -8.44
CA VAL A 43 2.46 50.83 -9.06
C VAL A 43 3.75 50.08 -8.76
N ILE A 44 4.12 49.16 -9.66
CA ILE A 44 5.51 48.82 -9.95
C ILE A 44 5.68 48.88 -11.48
N ASP A 45 6.50 49.83 -11.94
CA ASP A 45 7.04 49.86 -13.31
C ASP A 45 8.06 48.72 -13.46
N LEU A 46 7.88 47.87 -14.47
CA LEU A 46 8.86 46.85 -14.86
C LEU A 46 9.54 47.28 -16.16
N PRO A 47 10.88 47.13 -16.28
CA PRO A 47 11.58 47.49 -17.50
C PRO A 47 11.24 46.52 -18.63
N VAL A 48 10.86 47.09 -19.78
CA VAL A 48 10.76 46.41 -21.07
C VAL A 48 12.18 46.00 -21.49
N GLY A 49 12.48 44.71 -21.39
CA GLY A 49 13.62 44.08 -22.03
C GLY A 49 13.22 43.64 -23.44
N ASP A 50 13.79 44.31 -24.45
CA ASP A 50 13.69 43.96 -25.85
C ASP A 50 14.82 42.99 -26.23
N GLY A 51 14.54 42.07 -27.16
CA GLY A 51 15.56 41.34 -27.93
C GLY A 51 15.84 39.90 -27.51
N GLY A 52 15.26 38.95 -28.26
CA GLY A 52 15.67 37.54 -28.25
C GLY A 52 14.67 36.60 -28.90
N SER A 53 14.31 36.84 -30.17
CA SER A 53 13.55 35.87 -30.96
C SER A 53 14.50 34.77 -31.43
N ASP A 54 14.83 33.84 -30.53
CA ASP A 54 15.42 32.56 -30.92
C ASP A 54 14.32 31.69 -31.51
N SER A 55 14.40 31.47 -32.82
CA SER A 55 13.64 30.43 -33.50
C SER A 55 13.90 29.09 -32.83
N ALA A 56 12.97 28.66 -31.99
CA ALA A 56 12.89 27.27 -31.57
C ALA A 56 12.77 26.42 -32.84
N GLY A 57 13.80 25.62 -33.13
CA GLY A 57 13.68 24.51 -34.07
C GLY A 57 12.52 23.59 -33.63
N PRO A 58 12.02 22.71 -34.52
CA PRO A 58 10.97 21.78 -34.14
C PRO A 58 11.43 21.05 -32.89
N SER A 59 10.77 21.30 -31.76
CA SER A 59 10.93 20.49 -30.57
C SER A 59 10.62 19.08 -31.03
N ASP A 60 11.61 18.19 -30.96
CA ASP A 60 11.36 16.76 -30.92
C ASP A 60 10.28 16.59 -29.85
N GLU A 61 9.04 16.32 -30.26
CA GLU A 61 7.97 15.96 -29.32
C GLU A 61 8.55 14.81 -28.53
N ALA A 62 8.91 15.09 -27.27
CA ALA A 62 9.42 14.09 -26.36
C ALA A 62 8.40 12.97 -26.37
N SER A 63 8.74 11.86 -27.03
CA SER A 63 7.86 10.72 -27.11
C SER A 63 7.65 10.30 -25.67
N GLY A 64 6.41 10.36 -25.19
CA GLY A 64 6.05 10.05 -23.81
C GLY A 64 6.55 8.65 -23.40
N PRO A 65 6.51 8.33 -22.10
CA PRO A 65 6.98 7.04 -21.62
C PRO A 65 6.27 5.89 -22.34
N SER A 66 7.02 4.82 -22.62
CA SER A 66 6.48 3.64 -23.31
C SER A 66 5.71 2.70 -22.37
N SER A 67 5.90 2.91 -21.06
CA SER A 67 5.36 2.11 -19.97
C SER A 67 5.08 3.00 -18.75
N PRO A 68 4.04 2.71 -17.93
CA PRO A 68 3.77 3.45 -16.70
C PRO A 68 4.94 3.50 -15.70
N PHE A 69 5.89 2.58 -15.82
CA PHE A 69 7.06 2.50 -14.94
C PHE A 69 8.23 3.38 -15.40
N ASP A 70 8.27 3.78 -16.67
CA ASP A 70 9.42 4.47 -17.25
C ASP A 70 9.63 5.84 -16.59
N GLY A 71 10.89 6.14 -16.20
CA GLY A 71 11.23 7.39 -15.52
C GLY A 71 10.80 7.47 -14.05
N THR A 72 10.42 6.34 -13.44
CA THR A 72 10.06 6.25 -12.01
C THR A 72 10.99 5.28 -11.26
N PRO A 73 11.08 5.35 -9.92
CA PRO A 73 11.82 4.36 -9.14
C PRO A 73 11.34 2.91 -9.35
N ALA A 74 10.05 2.72 -9.68
CA ALA A 74 9.50 1.38 -9.98
C ALA A 74 10.04 0.75 -11.27
N ALA A 75 10.77 1.50 -12.11
CA ALA A 75 11.50 0.95 -13.24
C ALA A 75 12.51 -0.13 -12.82
N GLU A 76 13.07 -0.02 -11.61
CA GLU A 76 14.07 -0.95 -11.06
C GLU A 76 13.45 -2.10 -10.24
N PHE A 77 12.13 -2.09 -10.04
CA PHE A 77 11.46 -3.16 -9.30
C PHE A 77 11.38 -4.42 -10.16
N GLY A 78 11.56 -5.57 -9.51
CA GLY A 78 11.46 -6.87 -10.17
C GLY A 78 10.03 -7.39 -10.27
N THR A 79 9.87 -8.53 -10.92
CA THR A 79 8.62 -9.33 -10.84
C THR A 79 8.53 -10.04 -9.49
N PHE A 80 7.36 -10.59 -9.15
CA PHE A 80 7.22 -11.35 -7.90
C PHE A 80 8.13 -12.59 -7.86
N ALA A 81 8.35 -13.24 -9.01
CA ALA A 81 9.27 -14.36 -9.14
C ALA A 81 10.72 -14.01 -8.78
N GLU A 82 11.12 -12.74 -8.95
CA GLU A 82 12.46 -12.26 -8.65
C GLU A 82 12.65 -11.88 -7.17
N LEU A 83 11.56 -11.67 -6.43
CA LEU A 83 11.56 -11.30 -5.01
C LEU A 83 12.28 -12.36 -4.16
N LYS A 84 13.24 -11.91 -3.36
CA LYS A 84 14.11 -12.79 -2.57
C LYS A 84 13.46 -13.16 -1.25
N PHE A 85 13.03 -14.41 -1.13
CA PHE A 85 12.67 -15.00 0.15
C PHE A 85 13.92 -15.48 0.88
N PRO A 86 14.00 -15.33 2.21
CA PRO A 86 15.11 -15.84 2.99
C PRO A 86 15.17 -17.37 2.89
N LYS A 87 16.39 -17.92 2.86
CA LYS A 87 16.57 -19.37 2.95
C LYS A 87 16.08 -19.86 4.31
N ALA A 88 15.29 -20.93 4.32
CA ALA A 88 14.83 -21.56 5.55
C ALA A 88 16.01 -22.03 6.42
N LYS A 89 16.02 -21.57 7.67
CA LYS A 89 16.97 -21.97 8.70
C LYS A 89 16.18 -22.43 9.91
N ALA A 90 16.60 -23.54 10.52
CA ALA A 90 16.02 -23.95 11.79
C ALA A 90 16.21 -22.85 12.83
N THR A 91 15.21 -22.65 13.67
CA THR A 91 15.30 -21.80 14.86
C THR A 91 15.51 -22.67 16.09
N LYS A 92 15.44 -22.09 17.29
CA LYS A 92 15.58 -22.86 18.54
C LYS A 92 14.41 -23.83 18.73
N ARG A 93 13.21 -23.47 18.26
CA ARG A 93 11.97 -24.23 18.51
C ARG A 93 11.25 -24.69 17.24
N PHE A 94 11.68 -24.23 16.07
CA PHE A 94 11.13 -24.63 14.79
C PHE A 94 12.20 -25.33 13.95
N GLY A 95 11.87 -26.51 13.43
CA GLY A 95 12.74 -27.24 12.51
C GLY A 95 12.88 -26.51 11.17
N LYS A 96 13.94 -26.84 10.42
CA LYS A 96 14.18 -26.23 9.10
C LYS A 96 13.00 -26.43 8.14
N ASN A 97 12.41 -27.62 8.12
CA ASN A 97 11.27 -27.94 7.23
C ASN A 97 10.05 -27.10 7.60
N THR A 98 9.70 -27.02 8.89
CA THR A 98 8.61 -26.15 9.35
C THR A 98 8.80 -24.68 8.96
N VAL A 99 10.03 -24.18 8.99
CA VAL A 99 10.34 -22.82 8.53
C VAL A 99 10.22 -22.69 7.01
N ALA A 100 10.59 -23.72 6.24
CA ALA A 100 10.42 -23.74 4.80
C ALA A 100 8.93 -23.75 4.42
N ASP A 101 8.14 -24.66 5.00
CA ASP A 101 6.70 -24.79 4.73
C ASP A 101 5.95 -23.49 5.06
N ALA A 102 6.32 -22.81 6.14
CA ALA A 102 5.75 -21.52 6.51
C ALA A 102 6.12 -20.41 5.51
N LEU A 103 7.37 -20.37 5.03
CA LEU A 103 7.80 -19.43 4.00
C LEU A 103 7.10 -19.67 2.66
N ASP A 104 6.95 -20.93 2.27
CA ASP A 104 6.24 -21.32 1.05
C ASP A 104 4.75 -20.96 1.16
N THR A 105 4.13 -21.21 2.32
CA THR A 105 2.74 -20.76 2.58
C THR A 105 2.59 -19.24 2.45
N VAL A 106 3.53 -18.46 3.01
CA VAL A 106 3.50 -16.99 2.89
C VAL A 106 3.73 -16.55 1.44
N ARG A 107 4.62 -17.21 0.69
CA ARG A 107 4.83 -16.94 -0.73
C ARG A 107 3.52 -17.14 -1.51
N ASP A 108 2.89 -18.29 -1.35
CA ASP A 108 1.64 -18.63 -2.04
C ASP A 108 0.52 -17.65 -1.69
N MET A 109 0.46 -17.18 -0.44
CA MET A 109 -0.51 -16.18 -0.01
C MET A 109 -0.32 -14.84 -0.68
N ILE A 110 0.93 -14.38 -0.80
CA ILE A 110 1.25 -13.10 -1.43
C ILE A 110 0.98 -13.19 -2.93
N GLU A 111 1.40 -14.27 -3.58
CA GLU A 111 1.15 -14.50 -5.01
C GLU A 111 -0.36 -14.51 -5.29
N ALA A 112 -1.12 -15.31 -4.54
CA ALA A 112 -2.56 -15.42 -4.70
C ALA A 112 -3.28 -14.08 -4.48
N GLY A 113 -2.80 -13.24 -3.56
CA GLY A 113 -3.42 -11.97 -3.20
C GLY A 113 -3.00 -10.79 -4.08
N ARG A 114 -1.75 -10.76 -4.54
CA ARG A 114 -1.15 -9.57 -5.18
C ARG A 114 -0.90 -9.73 -6.67
N VAL A 115 -0.68 -10.96 -7.12
CA VAL A 115 -0.35 -11.28 -8.52
C VAL A 115 -1.56 -11.89 -9.21
N ASP A 116 -2.16 -12.93 -8.62
CA ASP A 116 -3.29 -13.63 -9.22
C ASP A 116 -4.60 -12.85 -9.10
N TRP A 117 -4.88 -12.27 -7.92
CA TRP A 117 -6.15 -11.61 -7.63
C TRP A 117 -6.52 -10.51 -8.63
N PRO A 118 -5.61 -9.61 -9.05
CA PRO A 118 -5.91 -8.61 -10.07
C PRO A 118 -6.48 -9.18 -11.37
N SER A 119 -6.02 -10.37 -11.79
CA SER A 119 -6.41 -11.00 -13.05
C SER A 119 -7.56 -12.00 -12.89
N LYS A 120 -7.61 -12.68 -11.73
CA LYS A 120 -8.53 -13.78 -11.45
C LYS A 120 -9.04 -13.64 -10.01
N PRO A 121 -9.91 -12.65 -9.74
CA PRO A 121 -10.42 -12.41 -8.41
C PRO A 121 -11.16 -13.64 -7.89
N GLN A 122 -10.85 -14.05 -6.67
CA GLN A 122 -11.50 -15.18 -6.01
C GLN A 122 -12.64 -14.69 -5.13
N LYS A 123 -13.57 -15.58 -4.78
CA LYS A 123 -14.54 -15.26 -3.73
C LYS A 123 -13.78 -15.07 -2.40
N PRO A 124 -14.12 -14.06 -1.57
CA PRO A 124 -13.49 -13.84 -0.27
C PRO A 124 -13.35 -15.11 0.59
N ALA A 125 -14.42 -15.89 0.70
CA ALA A 125 -14.43 -17.14 1.45
C ALA A 125 -13.47 -18.21 0.89
N ALA A 126 -13.15 -18.20 -0.40
CA ALA A 126 -12.18 -19.11 -0.99
C ALA A 126 -10.74 -18.72 -0.62
N PHE A 127 -10.44 -17.43 -0.59
CA PHE A 127 -9.14 -16.93 -0.14
C PHE A 127 -8.93 -17.15 1.35
N ALA A 128 -9.96 -16.87 2.16
CA ALA A 128 -9.94 -17.04 3.61
C ALA A 128 -9.60 -18.48 4.05
N LYS A 129 -9.91 -19.51 3.26
CA LYS A 129 -9.57 -20.91 3.57
C LYS A 129 -8.08 -21.20 3.72
N ARG A 130 -7.22 -20.32 3.21
CA ARG A 130 -5.75 -20.44 3.34
C ARG A 130 -5.24 -20.07 4.75
N PHE A 131 -6.08 -19.45 5.57
CA PHE A 131 -5.80 -19.16 6.97
C PHE A 131 -6.24 -20.30 7.90
N ALA A 132 -5.75 -20.24 9.15
CA ALA A 132 -6.19 -21.12 10.23
C ALA A 132 -7.73 -21.11 10.34
N PRO A 133 -8.38 -22.25 10.64
CA PRO A 133 -9.83 -22.34 10.71
C PRO A 133 -10.51 -21.24 11.52
N SER A 134 -9.95 -20.89 12.68
CA SER A 134 -10.47 -19.84 13.56
C SER A 134 -10.36 -18.42 12.99
N GLN A 135 -9.55 -18.21 11.94
CA GLN A 135 -9.33 -16.90 11.30
C GLN A 135 -10.20 -16.69 10.05
N ARG A 136 -10.85 -17.74 9.53
CA ARG A 136 -11.48 -17.68 8.21
C ARG A 136 -12.63 -16.68 8.12
N ASP A 137 -13.47 -16.64 9.15
CA ASP A 137 -14.63 -15.75 9.16
C ASP A 137 -14.20 -14.28 9.26
N ASP A 138 -13.28 -13.97 10.17
CA ASP A 138 -12.71 -12.63 10.32
C ASP A 138 -12.02 -12.16 9.01
N ILE A 139 -11.27 -13.04 8.34
CA ILE A 139 -10.63 -12.73 7.06
C ILE A 139 -11.66 -12.54 5.95
N ALA A 140 -12.69 -13.39 5.88
CA ALA A 140 -13.74 -13.23 4.87
C ALA A 140 -14.49 -11.91 5.04
N GLU A 141 -14.73 -11.46 6.28
CA GLU A 141 -15.30 -10.15 6.59
C GLU A 141 -14.38 -9.01 6.13
N ILE A 142 -13.08 -9.07 6.48
CA ILE A 142 -12.07 -8.08 6.06
C ILE A 142 -12.04 -7.93 4.54
N LEU A 143 -12.02 -9.05 3.83
CA LEU A 143 -11.98 -9.08 2.37
C LEU A 143 -13.26 -8.51 1.72
N GLY A 144 -14.34 -8.36 2.49
CA GLY A 144 -15.56 -7.68 2.06
C GLY A 144 -15.50 -6.16 2.17
N GLY A 145 -14.54 -5.58 2.90
CA GLY A 145 -14.44 -4.14 3.15
C GLY A 145 -13.19 -3.48 2.57
N SER A 146 -12.93 -2.23 2.98
CA SER A 146 -11.77 -1.42 2.57
C SER A 146 -10.43 -2.04 2.93
N GLU A 147 -10.35 -2.64 4.13
CA GLU A 147 -9.15 -3.29 4.65
C GLU A 147 -8.70 -4.50 3.82
N ARG A 148 -9.47 -4.93 2.81
CA ARG A 148 -9.06 -6.00 1.88
C ARG A 148 -7.73 -5.67 1.20
N LEU A 149 -7.42 -4.40 0.96
CA LEU A 149 -6.16 -3.96 0.36
C LEU A 149 -4.94 -4.30 1.20
N ALA A 150 -5.12 -4.64 2.47
CA ALA A 150 -4.06 -5.21 3.29
C ALA A 150 -3.66 -6.62 2.83
N TYR A 151 -4.52 -7.37 2.12
CA TYR A 151 -4.30 -8.77 1.75
C TYR A 151 -4.32 -9.03 0.25
N VAL A 152 -5.24 -8.38 -0.47
CA VAL A 152 -5.48 -8.63 -1.88
C VAL A 152 -5.51 -7.32 -2.66
N SER A 153 -5.09 -7.37 -3.92
CA SER A 153 -5.12 -6.23 -4.84
C SER A 153 -6.32 -6.36 -5.76
N ALA A 154 -7.47 -5.87 -5.30
CA ALA A 154 -8.70 -5.85 -6.08
C ALA A 154 -8.67 -4.65 -7.04
N ILE A 155 -8.62 -4.91 -8.35
CA ILE A 155 -8.67 -3.84 -9.36
C ILE A 155 -10.12 -3.38 -9.53
N LEU A 156 -10.33 -2.06 -9.63
CA LEU A 156 -11.65 -1.49 -9.91
C LEU A 156 -12.17 -1.97 -11.28
N ASP A 157 -13.46 -2.30 -11.35
CA ASP A 157 -14.10 -2.72 -12.60
C ASP A 157 -13.89 -1.69 -13.72
N GLY A 158 -13.54 -2.16 -14.92
CA GLY A 158 -13.25 -1.31 -16.07
C GLY A 158 -11.86 -0.68 -16.08
N ARG A 159 -10.99 -1.03 -15.12
CA ARG A 159 -9.55 -0.77 -15.18
C ARG A 159 -8.80 -2.04 -15.55
N SER A 160 -7.65 -1.91 -16.20
CA SER A 160 -6.79 -3.05 -16.54
C SER A 160 -5.32 -2.72 -16.29
N LEU A 161 -4.56 -3.72 -15.87
CA LEU A 161 -3.11 -3.60 -15.76
C LEU A 161 -2.47 -3.85 -17.12
N VAL A 162 -1.41 -3.11 -17.46
CA VAL A 162 -0.64 -3.34 -18.70
C VAL A 162 0.33 -4.52 -18.60
N ALA A 163 0.67 -4.92 -17.37
CA ALA A 163 1.59 -6.02 -17.07
C ALA A 163 1.33 -6.56 -15.64
N GLU A 164 2.06 -7.62 -15.27
CA GLU A 164 2.17 -8.04 -13.87
C GLU A 164 2.67 -6.87 -12.99
N PRO A 165 2.17 -6.72 -11.75
CA PRO A 165 2.70 -5.74 -10.80
C PRO A 165 4.20 -5.98 -10.52
N ARG A 166 4.96 -4.89 -10.42
CA ARG A 166 6.36 -4.95 -9.99
C ARG A 166 6.46 -4.84 -8.47
N VAL A 167 7.48 -5.46 -7.88
CA VAL A 167 7.64 -5.50 -6.43
C VAL A 167 9.10 -5.37 -5.98
N THR A 168 9.28 -4.71 -4.86
CA THR A 168 10.53 -4.72 -4.08
C THR A 168 10.22 -4.83 -2.58
N GLY A 169 11.24 -5.10 -1.78
CA GLY A 169 11.15 -5.03 -0.33
C GLY A 169 11.83 -6.18 0.39
N SER A 170 11.40 -6.42 1.63
CA SER A 170 12.08 -7.33 2.55
C SER A 170 11.15 -8.33 3.21
N ILE A 171 11.70 -9.52 3.46
CA ILE A 171 11.03 -10.63 4.14
C ILE A 171 11.96 -11.14 5.22
N SER A 172 11.46 -11.22 6.46
CA SER A 172 12.24 -11.68 7.61
C SER A 172 11.48 -12.73 8.41
N VAL A 173 12.23 -13.64 9.05
CA VAL A 173 11.69 -14.73 9.86
C VAL A 173 12.26 -14.62 11.26
N LYS A 174 11.40 -14.67 12.28
CA LYS A 174 11.79 -14.65 13.70
C LYS A 174 10.95 -15.63 14.51
N GLU A 175 11.56 -16.25 15.51
CA GLU A 175 10.81 -16.92 16.56
C GLU A 175 10.37 -15.88 17.59
N LYS A 176 9.12 -15.99 18.07
CA LYS A 176 8.58 -15.09 19.10
C LYS A 176 7.70 -15.84 20.07
N LEU A 177 7.64 -15.34 21.31
CA LEU A 177 6.64 -15.75 22.29
C LEU A 177 5.52 -14.71 22.28
N THR A 178 4.29 -15.15 22.03
CA THR A 178 3.13 -14.25 22.11
C THR A 178 2.84 -13.87 23.56
N ALA A 179 2.01 -12.84 23.77
CA ALA A 179 1.59 -12.42 25.11
C ALA A 179 0.92 -13.56 25.91
N ASN A 180 0.36 -14.55 25.22
CA ASN A 180 -0.33 -15.69 25.80
C ASN A 180 0.57 -16.94 25.87
N THR A 181 1.88 -16.75 25.84
CA THR A 181 2.90 -17.81 26.01
C THR A 181 2.92 -18.88 24.91
N VAL A 182 2.26 -18.63 23.78
CA VAL A 182 2.36 -19.49 22.60
C VAL A 182 3.61 -19.13 21.82
N ARG A 183 4.41 -20.12 21.43
CA ARG A 183 5.55 -19.88 20.52
C ARG A 183 5.04 -19.82 19.10
N VAL A 184 5.44 -18.78 18.39
CA VAL A 184 5.10 -18.57 16.99
C VAL A 184 6.36 -18.37 16.15
N LEU A 185 6.30 -18.86 14.92
CA LEU A 185 7.18 -18.41 13.85
C LEU A 185 6.52 -17.18 13.22
N GLU A 186 7.17 -16.02 13.35
CA GLU A 186 6.74 -14.76 12.78
C GLU A 186 7.48 -14.52 11.46
N ILE A 187 6.73 -14.36 10.37
CA ILE A 187 7.25 -13.93 9.07
C ILE A 187 6.75 -12.51 8.83
N ARG A 188 7.65 -11.54 8.73
CA ARG A 188 7.30 -10.15 8.43
C ARG A 188 7.65 -9.82 6.99
N THR A 189 6.73 -9.19 6.29
CA THR A 189 6.90 -8.72 4.92
C THR A 189 6.66 -7.21 4.88
N ASN A 190 7.63 -6.47 4.35
CA ASN A 190 7.53 -5.06 4.04
C ASN A 190 7.77 -4.94 2.53
N LEU A 191 6.71 -4.80 1.75
CA LEU A 191 6.76 -4.87 0.29
C LEU A 191 6.10 -3.63 -0.32
N VAL A 192 6.75 -3.10 -1.35
CA VAL A 192 6.21 -2.03 -2.21
C VAL A 192 5.84 -2.64 -3.54
N TRP A 193 4.59 -2.43 -3.93
CA TRP A 193 4.03 -2.88 -5.20
C TRP A 193 3.80 -1.69 -6.11
N ALA A 194 4.14 -1.85 -7.38
CA ALA A 194 3.89 -0.88 -8.42
C ALA A 194 2.94 -1.49 -9.47
N TYR A 195 1.77 -0.88 -9.62
CA TYR A 195 0.71 -1.29 -10.53
C TYR A 195 0.64 -0.30 -11.70
N GLY A 196 1.03 -0.75 -12.89
CA GLY A 196 0.87 0.01 -14.12
C GLY A 196 -0.50 -0.27 -14.74
N PHE A 197 -1.32 0.76 -14.89
CA PHE A 197 -2.64 0.69 -15.51
C PHE A 197 -2.60 1.13 -16.97
N ASP A 198 -3.60 0.71 -17.73
CA ASP A 198 -3.82 1.19 -19.09
C ASP A 198 -4.26 2.65 -19.13
N GLY A 199 -3.79 3.39 -20.14
CA GLY A 199 -4.14 4.79 -20.33
C GLY A 199 -3.09 5.57 -21.13
N PRO A 200 -3.37 6.85 -21.47
CA PRO A 200 -2.38 7.74 -22.05
C PRO A 200 -1.19 7.96 -21.12
N LEU A 201 0.03 7.93 -21.68
CA LEU A 201 1.29 8.14 -20.96
C LEU A 201 1.94 9.42 -21.46
N LEU A 202 1.68 10.53 -20.77
CA LEU A 202 2.14 11.87 -21.11
C LEU A 202 3.41 12.24 -20.33
N ALA A 203 3.56 11.77 -19.09
CA ALA A 203 4.79 11.89 -18.31
C ALA A 203 5.05 10.68 -17.40
N PRO A 204 6.28 10.56 -16.83
CA PRO A 204 6.62 9.50 -15.90
C PRO A 204 5.64 9.41 -14.73
N GLY A 205 5.22 8.19 -14.40
CA GLY A 205 4.25 7.93 -13.32
C GLY A 205 2.79 8.01 -13.74
N ASP A 206 2.48 8.39 -14.99
CA ASP A 206 1.11 8.33 -15.49
C ASP A 206 0.56 6.90 -15.43
N ASN A 207 -0.67 6.78 -14.90
CA ASN A 207 -1.35 5.50 -14.67
C ASN A 207 -0.55 4.52 -13.79
N LEU A 208 0.38 5.03 -12.97
CA LEU A 208 1.13 4.23 -11.99
C LEU A 208 0.54 4.42 -10.60
N LEU A 209 0.24 3.31 -9.93
CA LEU A 209 -0.16 3.28 -8.52
C LEU A 209 0.90 2.54 -7.71
N VAL A 210 1.26 3.10 -6.56
CA VAL A 210 2.19 2.47 -5.62
C VAL A 210 1.44 2.04 -4.37
N LEU A 211 1.62 0.79 -3.95
CA LEU A 211 1.02 0.23 -2.75
C LEU A 211 2.10 -0.35 -1.83
N ASN A 212 2.32 0.30 -0.70
CA ASN A 212 3.12 -0.21 0.40
C ASN A 212 2.28 -1.17 1.23
N THR A 213 2.89 -2.28 1.64
CA THR A 213 2.25 -3.30 2.47
C THR A 213 3.21 -3.74 3.55
N GLN A 214 2.74 -3.73 4.80
CA GLN A 214 3.42 -4.30 5.94
C GLN A 214 2.54 -5.38 6.53
N GLN A 215 3.02 -6.62 6.58
CA GLN A 215 2.26 -7.73 7.14
C GLN A 215 3.13 -8.57 8.06
N VAL A 216 2.50 -9.09 9.10
CA VAL A 216 3.07 -10.03 10.04
C VAL A 216 2.22 -11.28 10.03
N TRP A 217 2.82 -12.35 9.54
CA TRP A 217 2.26 -13.68 9.44
C TRP A 217 2.78 -14.52 10.61
N GLN A 218 1.92 -15.26 11.28
CA GLN A 218 2.31 -16.12 12.39
C GLN A 218 1.87 -17.57 12.17
N PHE A 219 2.74 -18.49 12.56
CA PHE A 219 2.48 -19.93 12.61
C PHE A 219 2.72 -20.41 14.03
N GLY A 220 1.68 -20.92 14.68
CA GLY A 220 1.79 -21.53 15.99
C GLY A 220 2.67 -22.78 15.97
N ARG A 221 3.40 -23.03 17.06
CA ARG A 221 4.11 -24.30 17.22
C ARG A 221 3.10 -25.43 17.42
N GLU A 222 3.33 -26.55 16.72
CA GLU A 222 2.53 -27.76 16.85
C GLU A 222 2.44 -28.23 18.32
N GLY A 223 1.24 -28.58 18.77
CA GLY A 223 0.95 -28.96 20.15
C GLY A 223 0.92 -27.82 21.17
N GLU A 224 1.24 -26.58 20.76
CA GLU A 224 1.09 -25.37 21.59
C GLU A 224 -0.12 -24.50 21.20
N VAL A 225 -0.84 -24.88 20.15
CA VAL A 225 -2.09 -24.24 19.70
C VAL A 225 -3.24 -25.24 19.66
N ARG A 226 -4.47 -24.73 19.64
CA ARG A 226 -5.67 -25.57 19.50
C ARG A 226 -5.80 -26.05 18.04
N PRO A 227 -6.52 -27.14 17.75
CA PRO A 227 -6.70 -27.61 16.38
C PRO A 227 -7.32 -26.58 15.43
N GLU A 228 -8.29 -25.78 15.90
CA GLU A 228 -8.89 -24.68 15.12
C GLU A 228 -7.91 -23.54 14.82
N ASP A 229 -6.81 -23.53 15.53
CA ASP A 229 -5.77 -22.51 15.56
C ASP A 229 -4.51 -22.93 14.79
N GLU A 230 -4.51 -24.13 14.21
CA GLU A 230 -3.42 -24.62 13.37
C GLU A 230 -3.47 -23.95 11.99
N GLY A 231 -2.32 -23.44 11.54
CA GLY A 231 -2.16 -22.81 10.23
C GLY A 231 -1.65 -21.37 10.30
N LEU A 232 -2.00 -20.59 9.28
CA LEU A 232 -1.56 -19.21 9.11
C LEU A 232 -2.46 -18.21 9.84
N TRP A 233 -1.82 -17.25 10.51
CA TRP A 233 -2.46 -16.16 11.23
C TRP A 233 -1.98 -14.79 10.76
N PRO A 234 -2.87 -13.82 10.57
CA PRO A 234 -2.49 -12.42 10.49
C PRO A 234 -2.34 -11.85 11.90
N ALA A 235 -1.16 -11.31 12.21
CA ALA A 235 -0.88 -10.72 13.52
C ALA A 235 -0.85 -9.19 13.50
N ASP A 236 -0.40 -8.60 12.39
CA ASP A 236 -0.33 -7.16 12.17
C ASP A 236 -0.36 -6.88 10.68
N THR A 237 -1.08 -5.85 10.26
CA THR A 237 -1.22 -5.48 8.86
C THR A 237 -1.33 -3.97 8.71
N GLY A 238 -0.66 -3.43 7.72
CA GLY A 238 -0.77 -2.03 7.31
C GLY A 238 -0.56 -1.92 5.80
N TYR A 239 -1.15 -0.89 5.21
CA TYR A 239 -0.92 -0.53 3.83
C TYR A 239 -1.02 0.98 3.65
N PHE A 240 -0.37 1.48 2.61
CA PHE A 240 -0.44 2.87 2.18
C PHE A 240 -0.38 2.88 0.65
N ALA A 241 -1.23 3.69 0.02
CA ALA A 241 -1.30 3.79 -1.44
C ALA A 241 -1.07 5.23 -1.87
N GLN A 242 -0.23 5.42 -2.89
CA GLN A 242 -0.01 6.70 -3.56
C GLN A 242 -0.56 6.63 -4.99
N ASN A 243 -0.97 7.78 -5.52
CA ASN A 243 -1.55 7.93 -6.86
C ASN A 243 -2.83 7.10 -7.08
N ILE A 244 -3.59 6.87 -6.00
CA ILE A 244 -4.84 6.14 -6.02
C ILE A 244 -6.05 7.07 -6.16
N GLU A 245 -7.03 6.65 -6.94
CA GLU A 245 -8.32 7.32 -7.05
C GLU A 245 -9.14 7.12 -5.76
N CYS A 246 -9.21 8.16 -4.93
CA CYS A 246 -9.75 8.06 -3.57
C CYS A 246 -11.23 7.64 -3.48
N GLY A 247 -12.04 7.92 -4.52
CA GLY A 247 -13.46 7.57 -4.53
C GLY A 247 -13.77 6.08 -4.39
N HIS A 248 -12.80 5.21 -4.69
CA HIS A 248 -12.93 3.75 -4.61
C HIS A 248 -11.95 3.09 -3.65
N PHE A 249 -11.01 3.86 -3.09
CA PHE A 249 -10.06 3.38 -2.09
C PHE A 249 -10.77 2.94 -0.81
N ASP A 250 -11.77 3.71 -0.38
CA ASP A 250 -12.61 3.40 0.79
C ASP A 250 -13.49 2.14 0.58
N ASP A 251 -13.63 1.65 -0.65
CA ASP A 251 -14.30 0.38 -0.96
C ASP A 251 -13.30 -0.78 -1.13
N GLY A 252 -12.00 -0.49 -1.02
CA GLY A 252 -10.93 -1.47 -1.09
C GLY A 252 -10.53 -1.86 -2.52
N PHE A 253 -10.69 -0.95 -3.48
CA PHE A 253 -10.29 -1.17 -4.86
C PHE A 253 -9.10 -0.29 -5.25
N LEU A 254 -8.24 -0.83 -6.11
CA LEU A 254 -7.12 -0.13 -6.72
C LEU A 254 -7.56 0.43 -8.09
N SER A 255 -7.35 1.73 -8.26
CA SER A 255 -7.45 2.45 -9.53
C SER A 255 -6.41 3.57 -9.48
N ALA A 256 -5.54 3.66 -10.48
CA ALA A 256 -4.64 4.81 -10.60
C ALA A 256 -5.41 6.03 -11.14
N TYR A 257 -5.01 7.23 -10.73
CA TYR A 257 -5.43 8.45 -11.43
C TYR A 257 -5.15 8.31 -12.93
N ARG A 258 -6.12 8.70 -13.75
CA ARG A 258 -5.92 8.81 -15.18
C ARG A 258 -5.17 10.09 -15.45
N ALA A 259 -4.16 10.02 -16.33
CA ALA A 259 -3.59 11.23 -16.92
C ALA A 259 -4.72 12.02 -17.60
N ASP A 260 -4.97 13.25 -17.14
CA ASP A 260 -5.87 14.19 -17.79
C ASP A 260 -5.03 15.23 -18.53
N PRO A 261 -5.01 15.22 -19.88
CA PRO A 261 -4.29 16.22 -20.67
C PRO A 261 -4.69 17.66 -20.33
N ALA A 262 -5.90 17.89 -19.83
CA ALA A 262 -6.39 19.22 -19.46
C ALA A 262 -5.85 19.73 -18.11
N GLN A 263 -5.32 18.85 -17.27
CA GLN A 263 -4.76 19.18 -15.94
C GLN A 263 -3.24 19.20 -15.93
N TYR A 264 -2.59 18.74 -17.02
CA TYR A 264 -1.15 18.84 -17.20
C TYR A 264 -0.72 20.32 -17.29
N GLY A 265 -0.23 20.88 -16.18
CA GLY A 265 0.26 22.26 -16.09
C GLY A 265 -0.11 23.01 -14.81
N GLU A 266 -1.05 22.50 -14.01
CA GLU A 266 -1.46 23.12 -12.75
C GLU A 266 -0.92 22.35 -11.53
N GLY A 267 0.27 22.74 -11.09
CA GLY A 267 0.76 22.50 -9.72
C GLY A 267 1.26 21.08 -9.41
N THR A 268 2.56 21.00 -9.12
CA THR A 268 3.19 19.87 -8.42
C THR A 268 2.45 19.58 -7.10
N PRO A 269 2.24 18.31 -6.72
CA PRO A 269 1.82 17.96 -5.36
C PRO A 269 2.78 18.61 -4.35
N SER A 270 2.27 19.49 -3.51
CA SER A 270 3.02 20.09 -2.41
C SER A 270 3.08 19.07 -1.26
N GLY A 271 4.24 18.45 -1.07
CA GLY A 271 4.53 17.51 0.00
C GLY A 271 5.98 17.03 -0.10
N ASP A 272 6.50 16.42 0.98
CA ASP A 272 7.83 15.80 1.03
C ASP A 272 8.09 14.84 -0.16
N ASP A 273 9.37 14.55 -0.41
CA ASP A 273 9.93 13.67 -1.46
C ASP A 273 8.89 12.74 -2.17
N PRO A 274 8.52 13.01 -3.44
CA PRO A 274 7.52 12.22 -4.15
C PRO A 274 7.92 10.76 -4.33
N ASP A 275 9.21 10.44 -4.21
CA ASP A 275 9.75 9.09 -4.34
C ASP A 275 9.65 8.30 -3.02
N ALA A 276 9.29 8.93 -1.89
CA ALA A 276 9.22 8.27 -0.58
C ALA A 276 8.24 7.09 -0.54
N ALA A 277 7.18 7.10 -1.36
CA ALA A 277 6.24 5.98 -1.47
C ALA A 277 6.86 4.73 -2.11
N PHE A 278 7.99 4.87 -2.81
CA PHE A 278 8.70 3.74 -3.41
C PHE A 278 9.67 3.07 -2.43
N ASP A 279 9.89 3.64 -1.24
CA ASP A 279 10.82 3.12 -0.23
C ASP A 279 10.18 1.97 0.58
N PRO A 280 10.71 0.73 0.51
CA PRO A 280 10.22 -0.39 1.32
C PRO A 280 10.41 -0.22 2.82
N GLU A 281 11.26 0.71 3.27
CA GLU A 281 11.50 1.01 4.67
C GLU A 281 10.64 2.17 5.20
N LEU A 282 9.69 2.65 4.39
CA LEU A 282 8.72 3.67 4.79
C LEU A 282 7.96 3.25 6.07
N ASP A 283 8.02 4.11 7.08
CA ASP A 283 7.34 3.90 8.36
C ASP A 283 5.86 4.26 8.23
N LEU A 284 5.04 3.27 7.90
CA LEU A 284 3.59 3.43 7.72
C LEU A 284 2.85 3.98 8.95
N SER A 285 3.47 4.03 10.14
CA SER A 285 2.86 4.68 11.31
C SER A 285 2.93 6.22 11.28
N LYS A 286 3.72 6.78 10.36
CA LYS A 286 3.95 8.22 10.22
C LYS A 286 3.36 8.81 8.94
N VAL A 287 2.82 7.96 8.07
CA VAL A 287 2.24 8.40 6.80
C VAL A 287 0.75 8.71 7.03
N GLY A 288 0.29 9.86 6.54
CA GLY A 288 -1.14 10.19 6.50
C GLY A 288 -1.86 9.38 5.43
N ASP A 289 -3.17 9.23 5.54
CA ASP A 289 -3.95 8.68 4.41
C ASP A 289 -4.02 9.77 3.33
N ASP A 290 -3.48 9.53 2.13
CA ASP A 290 -3.53 10.50 1.01
C ASP A 290 -4.98 10.85 0.58
N CYS A 291 -5.95 10.07 1.06
CA CYS A 291 -7.37 10.27 0.80
C CYS A 291 -8.16 10.93 1.95
N HIS A 292 -7.54 11.22 3.11
CA HIS A 292 -8.23 11.76 4.30
C HIS A 292 -7.44 12.83 5.07
#